data_AF-A0A952I107-F1
#
_entry.id   AF-A0A952I107-F1
#
_cell.length_a   1.000
_cell.length_b   1.000
_cell.length_c   1.000
_cell.angle_alpha   90.00
_cell.angle_beta   90.00
_cell.angle_gamma   90.00
#
_symmetry.space_group_name_H-M   'P 1'
#
loop_
_entity.id
_entity.type
_entity.pdbx_description
1 polymer ?
#
loop_
_entity_poly.entity_id
_entity_poly.type
_entity_poly.pdbx_seq_one_letter_code
_entity_poly.pdbx_strand_id
1 'polypeptide(L)'
;SSLGASPAVYRVGESVELDVSVSADAHVFCFYQQGDGGVIKLFPNRFRPHSGVSAGETLSIPGNGSFQIKTDRVGQNEQILCMASYEDIDARMPTQLKDVDLQPLPVESLEQIHGYYRGAAMTVPLRDTFVIEVSN
;
A
#
# COMPACT_ATOMS: atom_id res chain seq x y z
N SER A 1 12.81 5.35 -15.04
CA SER A 1 14.23 5.27 -14.64
C SER A 1 14.29 5.17 -13.14
N SER A 2 14.48 3.98 -12.58
CA SER A 2 14.62 3.79 -11.13
C SER A 2 16.03 4.20 -10.72
N LEU A 3 16.16 5.31 -9.99
CA LEU A 3 17.38 5.59 -9.24
C LEU A 3 17.45 4.58 -8.09
N GLY A 4 18.58 3.87 -8.00
CA GLY A 4 18.83 2.86 -6.96
C GLY A 4 18.92 3.48 -5.58
N ALA A 5 17.77 3.59 -4.90
CA ALA A 5 17.75 3.60 -3.45
C ALA A 5 18.03 2.16 -2.99
N SER A 6 19.03 1.97 -2.12
CA SER A 6 19.13 0.71 -1.39
C SER A 6 17.81 0.46 -0.67
N PRO A 7 17.29 -0.78 -0.65
CA PRO A 7 16.13 -1.12 0.17
C PRO A 7 16.39 -0.64 1.61
N ALA A 8 15.37 -0.05 2.23
CA ALA A 8 15.48 0.31 3.63
C ALA A 8 15.51 -0.98 4.45
N VAL A 9 16.53 -1.10 5.30
CA VAL A 9 16.72 -2.23 6.19
C VAL A 9 16.15 -1.87 7.57
N TYR A 10 15.22 -2.68 8.05
CA TYR A 10 14.52 -2.52 9.31
C TYR A 10 14.85 -3.68 10.25
N ARG A 11 14.74 -3.45 11.56
CA ARG A 11 14.73 -4.55 12.55
C ARG A 11 13.33 -5.08 12.74
N VAL A 12 13.21 -6.32 13.23
CA VAL A 12 11.91 -6.89 13.62
C VAL A 12 11.21 -5.99 14.64
N GLY A 13 9.94 -5.67 14.38
CA GLY A 13 9.10 -4.83 15.22
C GLY A 13 9.32 -3.33 15.05
N GLU A 14 10.26 -2.93 14.20
CA GLU A 14 10.47 -1.52 13.82
C GLU A 14 9.26 -1.01 13.04
N SER A 15 8.95 0.28 13.25
CA SER A 15 7.83 0.93 12.56
C SER A 15 8.28 1.46 11.22
N VAL A 16 7.49 1.17 10.19
CA VAL A 16 7.68 1.68 8.83
C VAL A 16 6.79 2.90 8.64
N GLU A 17 7.38 3.97 8.11
CA GLU A 17 6.67 5.16 7.62
C GLU A 17 6.85 5.26 6.11
N LEU A 18 5.77 5.59 5.41
CA LEU A 18 5.74 5.73 3.97
C LEU A 18 5.21 7.11 3.58
N ASP A 19 5.97 7.81 2.75
CA ASP A 19 5.51 9.03 2.08
C ASP A 19 5.22 8.73 0.62
N VAL A 20 3.99 9.03 0.20
CA VAL A 20 3.51 8.88 -1.17
C VAL A 20 3.22 10.26 -1.74
N SER A 21 3.77 10.57 -2.90
CA SER A 21 3.47 11.80 -3.64
C SER A 21 3.05 11.48 -5.06
N VAL A 22 2.18 12.31 -5.61
CA VAL A 22 1.67 12.18 -6.98
C VAL A 22 1.94 13.48 -7.75
N SER A 23 2.27 13.35 -9.04
CA SER A 23 2.55 14.49 -9.92
C SER A 23 1.30 15.12 -10.54
N ALA A 24 0.14 14.48 -10.37
CA ALA A 24 -1.18 14.93 -10.78
C ALA A 24 -2.22 14.46 -9.76
N ASP A 25 -3.37 15.12 -9.68
CA ASP A 25 -4.49 14.68 -8.83
C ASP A 25 -4.85 13.23 -9.16
N ALA A 26 -4.91 12.38 -8.13
CA ALA A 26 -5.10 10.95 -8.29
C ALA A 26 -5.81 10.32 -7.09
N HIS A 27 -6.37 9.14 -7.31
CA HIS A 27 -6.74 8.21 -6.26
C HIS A 27 -5.57 7.27 -5.99
N VAL A 28 -5.17 7.15 -4.72
CA VAL A 28 -4.06 6.30 -4.27
C VAL A 28 -4.59 5.12 -3.45
N PHE A 29 -3.99 3.95 -3.64
CA PHE A 29 -4.32 2.72 -2.91
C PHE A 29 -3.02 2.03 -2.51
N CYS A 30 -2.81 1.77 -1.22
CA CYS A 30 -1.58 1.15 -0.71
C CYS A 30 -1.88 -0.11 0.10
N PHE A 31 -1.09 -1.15 -0.14
CA PHE A 31 -1.23 -2.48 0.44
C PHE A 31 0.11 -2.97 0.94
N TYR A 32 0.12 -3.58 2.11
CA TYR A 32 1.30 -4.17 2.72
C TYR A 32 1.17 -5.69 2.74
N GLN A 33 2.16 -6.39 2.20
CA GLN A 33 2.32 -7.82 2.39
C GLN A 33 3.35 -8.07 3.47
N GLN A 34 2.86 -8.67 4.54
CA GLN A 34 3.60 -9.06 5.73
C GLN A 34 4.55 -10.23 5.44
N GLY A 35 5.50 -10.49 6.34
CA GLY A 35 6.44 -11.59 6.19
C GLY A 35 5.77 -12.97 6.35
N ASP A 36 4.55 -13.02 6.86
CA ASP A 36 3.71 -14.22 6.86
C ASP A 36 2.88 -14.44 5.59
N GLY A 37 2.95 -13.50 4.64
CA GLY A 37 2.20 -13.49 3.39
C GLY A 37 0.83 -12.81 3.47
N GLY A 38 0.37 -12.44 4.67
CA GLY A 38 -0.88 -11.69 4.86
C GLY A 38 -0.81 -10.33 4.17
N VAL A 39 -1.88 -9.97 3.46
CA VAL A 39 -2.00 -8.67 2.79
C VAL A 39 -2.96 -7.78 3.55
N ILE A 40 -2.52 -6.56 3.88
CA ILE A 40 -3.29 -5.56 4.59
C ILE A 40 -3.46 -4.33 3.70
N LYS A 41 -4.69 -3.81 3.62
CA LYS A 41 -4.93 -2.48 3.04
C LYS A 41 -4.51 -1.39 4.02
N LEU A 42 -3.50 -0.61 3.63
CA LEU A 42 -3.00 0.53 4.39
C LEU A 42 -3.75 1.81 4.07
N PHE A 43 -4.12 2.02 2.80
CA PHE A 43 -4.79 3.24 2.35
C PHE A 43 -5.69 2.97 1.12
N PRO A 44 -6.88 3.59 1.03
CA PRO A 44 -7.58 4.31 2.10
C PRO A 44 -7.94 3.36 3.26
N ASN A 45 -8.21 3.93 4.43
CA ASN A 45 -8.58 3.19 5.64
C ASN A 45 -9.52 4.02 6.52
N ARG A 46 -9.98 3.46 7.65
CA ARG A 46 -10.89 4.11 8.61
C ARG A 46 -10.42 5.46 9.17
N PHE A 47 -9.12 5.74 9.18
CA PHE A 47 -8.56 7.02 9.64
C PHE A 47 -8.48 8.07 8.52
N ARG A 48 -8.30 7.64 7.27
CA ARG A 48 -8.35 8.49 6.06
C ARG A 48 -9.11 7.74 4.96
N PRO A 49 -10.46 7.85 4.90
CA PRO A 49 -11.30 7.01 4.06
C PRO A 49 -11.36 7.45 2.59
N HIS A 50 -10.92 8.68 2.29
CA HIS A 50 -10.91 9.21 0.94
C HIS A 50 -9.59 8.90 0.25
N SER A 51 -9.66 8.24 -0.92
CA SER A 51 -8.50 7.84 -1.73
C SER A 51 -7.82 8.99 -2.48
N GLY A 52 -8.48 10.16 -2.59
CA GLY A 52 -7.97 11.31 -3.32
C GLY A 52 -6.71 11.93 -2.69
N VAL A 53 -5.72 12.21 -3.53
CA VAL A 53 -4.47 12.91 -3.21
C VAL A 53 -4.22 13.95 -4.29
N SER A 54 -3.98 15.20 -3.89
CA SER A 54 -3.73 16.29 -4.83
C SER A 54 -2.29 16.32 -5.34
N ALA A 55 -2.08 16.85 -6.53
CA ALA A 55 -0.75 17.09 -7.08
C ALA A 55 0.08 17.94 -6.11
N GLY A 56 1.29 17.47 -5.77
CA GLY A 56 2.18 18.17 -4.83
C GLY A 56 1.82 18.00 -3.35
N GLU A 57 0.77 17.27 -3.00
CA GLU A 57 0.53 16.77 -1.65
C GLU A 57 1.43 15.56 -1.37
N THR A 58 1.96 15.48 -0.16
CA THR A 58 2.59 14.26 0.37
C THR A 58 1.61 13.57 1.32
N LEU A 59 1.19 12.37 0.95
CA LEU A 59 0.44 11.46 1.80
C LEU A 59 1.41 10.64 2.66
N SER A 60 1.44 10.92 3.97
CA SER A 60 2.17 10.10 4.94
C SER A 60 1.28 8.98 5.51
N ILE A 61 1.81 7.76 5.54
CA ILE A 61 1.15 6.54 6.05
C ILE A 61 2.08 5.91 7.10
N PRO A 62 1.66 5.74 8.36
CA PRO A 62 0.33 6.01 8.92
C PRO A 62 0.00 7.50 9.12
N GLY A 63 0.98 8.40 9.06
CA GLY A 63 0.78 9.83 9.26
C GLY A 63 0.17 10.13 10.64
N ASN A 64 -0.98 10.81 10.65
CA ASN A 64 -1.75 11.08 11.88
C ASN A 64 -2.72 9.95 12.27
N GLY A 65 -2.75 8.85 11.53
CA GLY A 65 -3.59 7.69 11.82
C GLY A 65 -3.14 6.94 13.07
N SER A 66 -4.10 6.35 13.80
CA SER A 66 -3.81 5.59 15.03
C SER A 66 -3.53 4.11 14.73
N PHE A 67 -2.52 3.85 13.89
CA PHE A 67 -2.02 2.51 13.59
C PHE A 67 -0.51 2.54 13.32
N GLN A 68 0.12 1.36 13.32
CA GLN A 68 1.54 1.20 13.04
C GLN A 68 1.71 0.12 11.98
N ILE A 69 2.63 0.34 11.05
CA ILE A 69 3.12 -0.70 10.14
C ILE A 69 4.36 -1.28 10.83
N LYS A 70 4.29 -2.53 11.28
CA LYS A 70 5.41 -3.19 11.95
C LYS A 70 5.93 -4.32 11.11
N THR A 71 7.24 -4.35 10.95
CA THR A 71 7.93 -5.52 10.42
C THR A 71 7.77 -6.69 11.37
N ASP A 72 7.63 -7.90 10.83
CA ASP A 72 7.27 -9.08 11.62
C ASP A 72 8.24 -10.26 11.49
N ARG A 73 8.92 -10.44 10.34
CA ARG A 73 9.76 -11.63 10.11
C ARG A 73 11.05 -11.34 9.35
N VAL A 74 12.15 -11.81 9.93
CA VAL A 74 13.49 -11.77 9.31
C VAL A 74 13.56 -12.67 8.08
N GLY A 75 14.21 -12.19 7.02
CA GLY A 75 14.49 -12.98 5.82
C GLY A 75 13.27 -13.32 4.97
N GLN A 76 12.10 -12.73 5.27
CA GLN A 76 10.91 -12.78 4.43
C GLN A 76 10.79 -11.47 3.65
N ASN A 77 10.24 -11.57 2.44
CA ASN A 77 10.04 -10.39 1.59
C ASN A 77 8.77 -9.66 2.03
N GLU A 78 8.95 -8.68 2.92
CA GLU A 78 7.93 -7.70 3.23
C GLU A 78 7.91 -6.62 2.15
N GLN A 79 6.72 -6.22 1.70
CA GLN A 79 6.59 -5.27 0.59
C GLN A 79 5.35 -4.39 0.75
N ILE A 80 5.46 -3.13 0.36
CA ILE A 80 4.32 -2.24 0.19
C ILE A 80 4.14 -1.95 -1.30
N LEU A 81 2.96 -2.25 -1.83
CA LEU A 81 2.51 -1.85 -3.16
C LEU A 81 1.63 -0.62 -3.03
N CYS A 82 1.96 0.46 -3.71
CA CYS A 82 1.07 1.59 -3.90
C CYS A 82 0.67 1.72 -5.37
N MET A 83 -0.59 2.02 -5.62
CA MET A 83 -1.16 2.24 -6.94
C MET A 83 -1.79 3.62 -7.02
N ALA A 84 -1.71 4.25 -8.19
CA ALA A 84 -2.35 5.52 -8.48
C ALA A 84 -3.21 5.44 -9.75
N SER A 85 -4.39 6.04 -9.72
CA SER A 85 -5.34 6.08 -10.83
C SER A 85 -6.11 7.40 -10.88
N TYR A 86 -6.63 7.79 -12.04
CA TYR A 86 -7.52 8.95 -12.18
C TYR A 86 -8.94 8.70 -11.66
N GLU A 87 -9.29 7.46 -11.36
CA GLU A 87 -10.62 7.05 -10.91
C GLU A 87 -10.56 6.37 -9.54
N ASP A 88 -11.66 6.47 -8.79
CA ASP A 88 -11.83 5.75 -7.54
C ASP A 88 -12.13 4.26 -7.80
N ILE A 89 -11.09 3.47 -8.04
CA ILE A 89 -11.20 2.03 -8.34
C ILE A 89 -11.83 1.27 -7.16
N ASP A 90 -11.57 1.70 -5.92
CA ASP A 90 -12.14 1.12 -4.70
C ASP A 90 -13.67 1.04 -4.73
N ALA A 91 -14.32 2.02 -5.35
CA ALA A 91 -15.77 2.06 -5.46
C ALA A 91 -16.35 0.87 -6.25
N ARG A 92 -15.52 0.17 -7.05
CA ARG A 92 -15.88 -1.00 -7.86
C ARG A 92 -15.42 -2.33 -7.25
N MET A 93 -14.66 -2.29 -6.15
CA MET A 93 -14.15 -3.50 -5.51
C MET A 93 -15.26 -4.23 -4.73
N PRO A 94 -15.18 -5.57 -4.62
CA PRO A 94 -16.01 -6.32 -3.69
C PRO A 94 -15.88 -5.78 -2.26
N THR A 95 -16.97 -5.81 -1.49
CA THR A 95 -17.05 -5.34 -0.11
C THR A 95 -15.91 -5.86 0.77
N GLN A 96 -15.49 -7.11 0.56
CA GLN A 96 -14.43 -7.78 1.32
C GLN A 96 -13.04 -7.14 1.12
N LEU A 97 -12.81 -6.45 0.01
CA LEU A 97 -11.56 -5.71 -0.27
C LEU A 97 -11.71 -4.21 0.04
N LYS A 98 -12.95 -3.71 0.05
CA LYS A 98 -13.25 -2.30 0.28
C LYS A 98 -13.30 -1.95 1.77
N ASP A 99 -14.06 -2.71 2.54
CA ASP A 99 -14.47 -2.36 3.91
C ASP A 99 -13.53 -2.96 4.98
N VAL A 100 -12.71 -3.94 4.60
CA VAL A 100 -11.67 -4.50 5.45
C VAL A 100 -10.40 -3.67 5.24
N ASP A 101 -10.06 -2.86 6.24
CA ASP A 101 -8.78 -2.14 6.32
C ASP A 101 -8.02 -2.52 7.58
N LEU A 102 -6.69 -2.36 7.53
CA LEU A 102 -5.80 -2.59 8.67
C LEU A 102 -5.95 -3.99 9.31
N GLN A 103 -6.44 -4.94 8.52
CA GLN A 103 -6.68 -6.34 8.85
C GLN A 103 -6.33 -7.19 7.62
N PRO A 104 -5.98 -8.48 7.80
CA PRO A 104 -5.68 -9.35 6.69
C PRO A 104 -6.86 -9.49 5.71
N LEU A 105 -6.56 -9.27 4.44
CA LEU A 105 -7.48 -9.45 3.32
C LEU A 105 -7.52 -10.93 2.88
N PRO A 106 -8.64 -11.40 2.31
CA PRO A 106 -8.75 -12.75 1.78
C PRO A 106 -8.09 -12.87 0.39
N VAL A 107 -6.80 -12.57 0.31
CA VAL A 107 -5.97 -12.65 -0.90
C VAL A 107 -4.62 -13.30 -0.57
N GLU A 108 -3.96 -13.83 -1.59
CA GLU A 108 -2.70 -14.57 -1.48
C GLU A 108 -1.47 -13.68 -1.66
N SER A 109 -1.60 -12.54 -2.34
CA SER A 109 -0.44 -11.68 -2.67
C SER A 109 -0.82 -10.27 -3.12
N LEU A 110 0.17 -9.36 -3.13
CA LEU A 110 0.05 -8.04 -3.76
C LEU A 110 -0.21 -8.12 -5.27
N GLU A 111 0.28 -9.14 -5.96
CA GLU A 111 0.01 -9.30 -7.39
C GLU A 111 -1.45 -9.67 -7.66
N GLN A 112 -2.08 -10.44 -6.76
CA GLN A 112 -3.52 -10.68 -6.85
C GLN A 112 -4.32 -9.38 -6.66
N ILE A 113 -3.93 -8.55 -5.69
CA ILE A 113 -4.53 -7.21 -5.50
C ILE A 113 -4.35 -6.37 -6.75
N HIS A 114 -3.14 -6.25 -7.28
CA HIS A 114 -2.87 -5.50 -8.51
C HIS A 114 -3.72 -6.01 -9.68
N GLY A 115 -3.92 -7.33 -9.80
CA GLY A 115 -4.81 -7.95 -10.76
C GLY A 115 -6.26 -7.48 -10.65
N TYR A 116 -6.81 -7.42 -9.43
CA TYR A 116 -8.16 -6.89 -9.19
C TYR A 116 -8.29 -5.42 -9.58
N TYR A 117 -7.34 -4.58 -9.16
CA TYR A 117 -7.36 -3.14 -9.47
C TYR A 117 -7.23 -2.90 -10.98
N ARG A 118 -6.31 -3.60 -11.63
CA ARG A 118 -6.14 -3.53 -13.09
C ARG A 118 -7.40 -3.98 -13.83
N GLY A 119 -8.06 -5.05 -13.37
CA GLY A 119 -9.25 -5.59 -14.02
C GLY A 119 -10.49 -4.71 -13.90
N ALA A 120 -10.59 -3.91 -12.83
CA ALA A 120 -11.70 -2.99 -12.61
C ALA A 120 -11.45 -1.57 -13.15
N ALA A 121 -10.20 -1.25 -13.50
CA ALA A 121 -9.81 0.06 -13.98
C ALA A 121 -10.06 0.23 -15.49
N MET A 122 -10.42 1.44 -15.90
CA MET A 122 -10.50 1.85 -17.31
C MET A 122 -9.11 1.96 -17.94
N THR A 123 -8.11 2.35 -17.15
CA THR A 123 -6.71 2.47 -17.56
C THR A 123 -5.83 1.73 -16.58
N VAL A 124 -4.68 1.22 -17.04
CA VAL A 124 -3.73 0.55 -16.15
C VAL A 124 -3.26 1.53 -15.06
N PRO A 125 -3.50 1.24 -13.77
CA PRO A 125 -3.02 2.09 -12.69
C PRO A 125 -1.49 2.14 -12.71
N LEU A 126 -0.93 3.30 -12.38
CA LEU A 126 0.49 3.38 -12.06
C LEU A 126 0.73 2.57 -10.78
N ARG A 127 1.87 1.90 -10.70
CA ARG A 127 2.27 1.16 -9.50
C ARG A 127 3.71 1.45 -9.13
N ASP A 128 3.97 1.45 -7.84
CA ASP A 128 5.31 1.43 -7.28
C ASP A 128 5.35 0.48 -6.08
N THR A 129 6.50 -0.17 -5.90
CA THR A 129 6.68 -1.17 -4.84
C THR A 129 7.89 -0.80 -3.99
N PHE A 130 7.64 -0.65 -2.70
CA PHE A 130 8.68 -0.48 -1.70
C PHE A 130 8.97 -1.82 -1.03
N VAL A 131 10.20 -2.32 -1.21
CA VAL A 131 10.67 -3.55 -0.57
C VAL A 131 11.22 -3.23 0.81
N ILE A 132 10.79 -3.97 1.81
CA ILE A 132 11.21 -3.86 3.21
C ILE A 132 12.13 -5.04 3.49
N GLU A 133 13.41 -4.76 3.72
CA GLU A 133 14.35 -5.77 4.16
C GLU A 133 14.38 -5.82 5.69
N VAL A 134 14.16 -6.99 6.28
CA VAL A 134 14.15 -7.16 7.73
C VAL A 134 15.40 -7.90 8.18
N SER A 135 16.23 -7.25 8.99
CA SER A 135 17.41 -7.83 9.64
C SER A 135 17.15 -8.16 11.11
N ASN A 136 18.06 -8.95 11.67
CA ASN A 136 18.16 -9.13 13.12
C ASN A 136 18.58 -7.82 13.84
#